data_AF-A0A2V6Z2K0-F1
#
_entry.id   AF-A0A2V6Z2K0-F1
#
_cell.length_a   1.000
_cell.length_b   1.000
_cell.length_c   1.000
_cell.angle_alpha   90.00
_cell.angle_beta   90.00
_cell.angle_gamma   90.00
#
_symmetry.space_group_name_H-M   'P 1'
#
loop_
_entity.id
_entity.type
_entity.pdbx_description
1 polymer ?
#
loop_
_entity_poly.entity_id
_entity_poly.type
_entity_poly.pdbx_seq_one_letter_code
_entity_poly.pdbx_strand_id
1 'polypeptide(L)'
;MDMDRRGFLECMAWVGTGVVWTAAGGVLSSRTLAQAAETPAGGDFGFVQISDTHIGFKGEANKDVTATLGEAIARINALPTPPAFVLHTGDLTHAQKPGAFDTVAEMLKGVKTERVFYVPGENDVFLDGGKEYLARYGKGTVGGKGWQSFDHRGVHFVGLVNVESYKAKGLG
;
A
#
# COMPACT_ATOMS: atom_id res chain seq x y z
N MET A 1 -25.08 9.94 12.70
CA MET A 1 -24.43 8.79 13.35
C MET A 1 -23.25 9.35 14.11
N ASP A 2 -23.32 9.36 15.44
CA ASP A 2 -22.20 9.79 16.28
C ASP A 2 -21.12 8.71 16.25
N MET A 3 -19.93 9.07 15.82
CA MET A 3 -18.77 8.19 15.78
C MET A 3 -18.11 8.21 17.16
N ASP A 4 -18.33 7.18 17.97
CA ASP A 4 -17.68 7.04 19.28
C ASP A 4 -16.24 6.48 19.12
N ARG A 5 -15.46 6.46 20.23
CA ARG A 5 -14.08 5.95 20.22
C ARG A 5 -13.97 4.50 19.73
N ARG A 6 -14.98 3.67 19.98
CA ARG A 6 -14.98 2.26 19.56
C ARG A 6 -15.28 2.15 18.08
N GLY A 7 -16.24 2.94 17.58
CA GLY A 7 -16.52 3.09 16.16
C GLY A 7 -15.33 3.68 15.40
N PHE A 8 -14.60 4.64 15.99
CA PHE A 8 -13.34 5.15 15.42
C PHE A 8 -12.23 4.09 15.41
N LEU A 9 -12.06 3.31 16.49
CA LEU A 9 -11.04 2.24 16.54
C LEU A 9 -11.38 1.05 15.65
N GLU A 10 -12.65 0.67 15.53
CA GLU A 10 -13.11 -0.32 14.54
C GLU A 10 -12.93 0.22 13.11
N CYS A 11 -13.26 1.49 12.86
CA CYS A 11 -13.05 2.12 11.57
C CYS A 11 -11.55 2.18 11.23
N MET A 12 -10.69 2.55 12.17
CA MET A 12 -9.24 2.57 11.99
C MET A 12 -8.62 1.18 11.83
N ALA A 13 -9.16 0.17 12.54
CA ALA A 13 -8.75 -1.22 12.36
C ALA A 13 -9.02 -1.72 10.94
N TRP A 14 -10.04 -1.19 10.25
CA TRP A 14 -10.36 -1.53 8.86
C TRP A 14 -9.79 -0.57 7.82
N VAL A 15 -9.67 0.73 8.13
CA VAL A 15 -9.05 1.75 7.27
C VAL A 15 -7.58 1.41 7.01
N GLY A 16 -6.91 0.72 7.94
CA GLY A 16 -5.56 0.18 7.74
C GLY A 16 -5.44 -1.02 6.78
N THR A 17 -6.55 -1.62 6.32
CA THR A 17 -6.50 -2.81 5.43
C THR A 17 -6.51 -2.48 3.94
N GLY A 18 -6.89 -1.25 3.58
CA GLY A 18 -6.88 -0.77 2.20
C GLY A 18 -8.20 -0.12 1.75
N VAL A 19 -8.09 0.68 0.71
CA VAL A 19 -9.18 1.44 0.09
C VAL A 19 -9.34 1.00 -1.36
N VAL A 20 -10.58 0.76 -1.79
CA VAL A 20 -10.90 0.54 -3.20
C VAL A 20 -11.24 1.89 -3.82
N TRP A 21 -10.52 2.24 -4.87
CA TRP A 21 -10.78 3.39 -5.71
C TRP A 21 -11.50 2.94 -6.98
N THR A 22 -12.48 3.72 -7.43
CA THR A 22 -13.21 3.50 -8.69
C THR A 22 -13.17 4.78 -9.51
N ALA A 23 -12.72 4.66 -10.76
CA ALA A 23 -12.74 5.72 -11.74
C ALA A 23 -13.99 5.58 -12.63
N ALA A 24 -14.75 6.65 -12.80
CA ALA A 24 -15.88 6.72 -13.72
C ALA A 24 -15.90 8.09 -14.40
N GLY A 25 -15.72 8.13 -15.72
CA GLY A 25 -15.73 9.39 -16.48
C GLY A 25 -14.64 10.37 -16.04
N GLY A 26 -13.48 9.86 -15.59
CA GLY A 26 -12.36 10.65 -15.08
C GLY A 26 -12.49 11.12 -13.62
N VAL A 27 -13.59 10.79 -12.93
CA VAL A 27 -13.79 11.13 -11.50
C VAL A 27 -13.48 9.91 -10.64
N LEU A 28 -12.72 10.11 -9.56
CA LEU A 28 -12.42 9.09 -8.57
C LEU A 28 -13.42 9.11 -7.41
N SER A 29 -13.81 7.91 -6.97
CA SER A 29 -14.53 7.69 -5.72
C SER A 29 -13.86 6.56 -4.93
N SER A 30 -13.97 6.60 -3.61
CA SER A 30 -13.32 5.63 -2.72
C SER A 30 -14.34 4.93 -1.82
N ARG A 31 -14.09 3.65 -1.53
CA ARG A 31 -14.84 2.83 -0.57
C ARG A 31 -13.87 1.99 0.25
N THR A 32 -14.28 1.57 1.45
CA THR A 32 -13.53 0.55 2.18
C THR A 32 -13.61 -0.79 1.45
N LEU A 33 -12.65 -1.70 1.69
CA LEU A 33 -12.70 -3.06 1.14
C LEU A 33 -14.02 -3.79 1.49
N ALA A 34 -14.55 -3.59 2.70
CA ALA A 34 -15.82 -4.19 3.12
C ALA A 34 -17.00 -3.66 2.30
N GLN A 35 -17.12 -2.34 2.13
CA GLN A 35 -18.17 -1.73 1.32
C GLN A 35 -18.10 -2.17 -0.15
N ALA A 36 -16.89 -2.28 -0.70
CA ALA A 36 -16.68 -2.72 -2.08
C ALA A 36 -16.96 -4.21 -2.28
N ALA A 37 -16.82 -5.04 -1.24
CA ALA A 37 -17.16 -6.46 -1.29
C ALA A 37 -18.67 -6.69 -1.32
N GLU A 38 -19.46 -5.88 -0.61
CA GLU A 38 -20.92 -6.00 -0.57
C GLU A 38 -21.58 -5.49 -1.85
N THR A 39 -21.11 -4.35 -2.38
CA THR A 39 -21.70 -3.73 -3.57
C THR A 39 -20.59 -3.36 -4.55
N PRO A 40 -20.49 -4.08 -5.69
CA PRO A 40 -19.59 -3.69 -6.77
C PRO A 40 -19.85 -2.23 -7.17
N ALA A 41 -18.78 -1.44 -7.26
CA ALA A 41 -18.90 -0.10 -7.81
C ALA A 41 -19.03 -0.18 -9.33
N GLY A 42 -19.94 0.62 -9.91
CA GLY A 42 -19.93 0.89 -11.35
C GLY A 42 -18.80 1.86 -11.68
N GLY A 43 -18.21 1.75 -12.88
CA GLY A 43 -17.13 2.62 -13.34
C GLY A 43 -16.32 1.98 -14.46
N ASP A 44 -15.37 2.74 -14.98
CA ASP A 44 -14.50 2.31 -16.07
C ASP A 44 -13.46 1.30 -15.58
N PHE A 45 -12.96 1.48 -14.35
CA PHE A 45 -12.10 0.50 -13.65
C PHE A 45 -12.01 0.82 -12.16
N GLY A 46 -11.52 -0.15 -11.38
CA GLY A 46 -11.15 0.04 -9.98
C GLY A 46 -9.74 -0.46 -9.69
N PHE A 47 -9.11 0.13 -8.67
CA PHE A 47 -7.81 -0.27 -8.14
C PHE A 47 -7.83 -0.22 -6.61
N VAL A 48 -6.89 -0.90 -5.97
CA VAL A 48 -6.77 -0.87 -4.49
C VAL A 48 -5.55 -0.06 -4.09
N GLN A 49 -5.67 0.69 -3.01
CA GLN A 49 -4.54 1.28 -2.29
C GLN A 49 -4.41 0.64 -0.91
N ILE A 50 -3.22 0.15 -0.59
CA ILE A 50 -2.79 -0.25 0.75
C ILE A 50 -1.61 0.62 1.17
N SER A 51 -1.33 0.70 2.47
CA SER A 51 -0.25 1.53 3.01
C SER A 51 0.24 0.97 4.35
N ASP A 52 1.44 1.35 4.78
CA ASP A 52 1.93 1.22 6.16
C ASP A 52 1.84 -0.21 6.71
N THR A 53 2.22 -1.20 5.88
CA THR A 53 2.18 -2.61 6.29
C THR A 53 3.21 -2.94 7.36
N HIS A 54 4.29 -2.15 7.44
CA HIS A 54 5.28 -2.20 8.50
C HIS A 54 5.80 -3.61 8.79
N ILE A 55 6.07 -4.40 7.73
CA ILE A 55 6.57 -5.76 7.91
C ILE A 55 7.89 -5.73 8.71
N GLY A 56 7.92 -6.52 9.78
CA GLY A 56 8.99 -6.52 10.78
C GLY A 56 8.67 -5.74 12.06
N PHE A 57 7.58 -4.96 12.12
CA PHE A 57 7.13 -4.34 13.36
C PHE A 57 6.74 -5.38 14.42
N LYS A 58 7.01 -5.06 15.68
CA LYS A 58 6.58 -5.84 16.85
C LYS A 58 6.19 -4.87 17.96
N GLY A 59 4.92 -4.84 18.33
CA GLY A 59 4.42 -3.99 19.41
C GLY A 59 2.92 -4.15 19.63
N GLU A 60 2.39 -3.51 20.67
CA GLU A 60 0.98 -3.67 21.03
C GLU A 60 0.01 -3.09 19.99
N ALA A 61 0.46 -2.12 19.19
CA ALA A 61 -0.36 -1.52 18.12
C ALA A 61 -0.73 -2.54 17.02
N ASN A 62 0.18 -3.48 16.72
CA ASN A 62 -0.09 -4.62 15.87
C ASN A 62 0.84 -5.78 16.26
N LYS A 63 0.24 -6.84 16.79
CA LYS A 63 0.96 -8.01 17.30
C LYS A 63 1.46 -8.93 16.18
N ASP A 64 0.83 -8.87 15.01
CA ASP A 64 1.17 -9.71 13.87
C ASP A 64 0.85 -8.97 12.55
N VAL A 65 1.79 -8.16 12.10
CA VAL A 65 1.69 -7.43 10.83
C VAL A 65 1.57 -8.35 9.62
N THR A 66 2.09 -9.59 9.70
CA THR A 66 1.96 -10.56 8.60
C THR A 66 0.55 -11.12 8.53
N ALA A 67 -0.09 -11.41 9.66
CA ALA A 67 -1.50 -11.80 9.69
C ALA A 67 -2.40 -10.67 9.17
N THR A 68 -2.15 -9.42 9.58
CA THR A 68 -2.91 -8.26 9.10
C THR A 68 -2.80 -8.05 7.60
N LEU A 69 -1.59 -8.09 7.04
CA LEU A 69 -1.40 -8.00 5.59
C LEU A 69 -2.04 -9.19 4.87
N GLY A 70 -1.95 -10.41 5.43
CA GLY A 70 -2.59 -11.59 4.89
C GLY A 70 -4.12 -11.45 4.79
N GLU A 71 -4.74 -10.87 5.82
CA GLU A 71 -6.17 -10.58 5.82
C GLU A 71 -6.55 -9.52 4.77
N ALA A 72 -5.75 -8.45 4.64
CA ALA A 72 -5.96 -7.45 3.61
C ALA A 72 -5.90 -8.07 2.20
N ILE A 73 -4.91 -8.92 1.93
CA ILE A 73 -4.76 -9.66 0.66
C ILE A 73 -5.98 -10.55 0.41
N ALA A 74 -6.44 -11.28 1.43
CA ALA A 74 -7.62 -12.13 1.32
C ALA A 74 -8.88 -11.33 0.95
N ARG A 75 -9.06 -10.14 1.54
CA ARG A 75 -10.16 -9.23 1.23
C ARG A 75 -10.10 -8.68 -0.18
N ILE A 76 -8.90 -8.25 -0.62
CA ILE A 76 -8.68 -7.79 -1.99
C ILE A 76 -9.05 -8.91 -2.99
N ASN A 77 -8.61 -10.13 -2.71
CA ASN A 77 -8.87 -11.30 -3.55
C ASN A 77 -10.33 -11.75 -3.56
N ALA A 78 -11.12 -11.31 -2.57
CA ALA A 78 -12.54 -11.60 -2.45
C ALA A 78 -13.43 -10.51 -3.09
N LEU A 79 -12.85 -9.43 -3.62
CA LEU A 79 -13.62 -8.41 -4.33
C LEU A 79 -14.34 -9.03 -5.54
N PRO A 80 -15.61 -8.65 -5.80
CA PRO A 80 -16.39 -9.19 -6.91
C PRO A 80 -15.76 -8.93 -8.28
N THR A 81 -15.01 -7.84 -8.41
CA THR A 81 -14.19 -7.50 -9.58
C THR A 81 -12.75 -7.35 -9.13
N PRO A 82 -11.79 -8.12 -9.69
CA PRO A 82 -10.38 -7.96 -9.38
C PRO A 82 -9.91 -6.53 -9.69
N PRO A 83 -9.11 -5.90 -8.82
CA PRO A 83 -8.58 -4.58 -9.09
C PRO A 83 -7.59 -4.63 -10.26
N ALA A 84 -7.64 -3.60 -11.11
CA ALA A 84 -6.73 -3.46 -12.25
C ALA A 84 -5.26 -3.47 -11.81
N PHE A 85 -4.96 -2.79 -10.71
CA PHE A 85 -3.66 -2.80 -10.04
C PHE A 85 -3.84 -2.53 -8.54
N VAL A 86 -2.77 -2.76 -7.79
CA VAL A 86 -2.67 -2.34 -6.38
C VAL A 86 -1.55 -1.30 -6.23
N LEU A 87 -1.82 -0.26 -5.45
CA LEU A 87 -0.82 0.71 -5.01
C LEU A 87 -0.46 0.41 -3.55
N HIS A 88 0.82 0.25 -3.25
CA HIS A 88 1.33 0.23 -1.89
C HIS A 88 2.08 1.53 -1.63
N THR A 89 1.52 2.38 -0.76
CA THR A 89 1.87 3.81 -0.68
C THR A 89 2.71 4.17 0.54
N GLY A 90 3.73 3.38 0.84
CA GLY A 90 4.73 3.70 1.85
C GLY A 90 4.77 2.71 3.00
N ASP A 91 5.90 2.69 3.70
CA ASP A 91 6.18 1.88 4.87
C ASP A 91 5.80 0.41 4.68
N LEU A 92 6.34 -0.15 3.58
CA LEU A 92 6.24 -1.58 3.27
C LEU A 92 6.84 -2.39 4.43
N THR A 93 8.00 -1.94 4.91
CA THR A 93 8.77 -2.52 6.01
C THR A 93 8.76 -1.63 7.23
N HIS A 94 9.24 -2.15 8.36
CA HIS A 94 9.51 -1.36 9.56
C HIS A 94 11.01 -1.35 9.85
N ALA A 95 11.63 -0.17 9.72
CA ALA A 95 13.06 0.08 9.88
C ALA A 95 13.99 -0.84 9.05
N GLN A 96 13.53 -1.32 7.88
CA GLN A 96 14.26 -2.26 7.02
C GLN A 96 14.87 -3.46 7.78
N LYS A 97 14.11 -4.10 8.68
CA LYS A 97 14.61 -5.31 9.36
C LYS A 97 15.05 -6.37 8.33
N PRO A 98 16.12 -7.14 8.60
CA PRO A 98 16.59 -8.16 7.68
C PRO A 98 15.47 -9.11 7.22
N GLY A 99 15.31 -9.28 5.90
CA GLY A 99 14.28 -10.13 5.30
C GLY A 99 12.87 -9.54 5.27
N ALA A 100 12.66 -8.30 5.74
CA ALA A 100 11.34 -7.66 5.72
C ALA A 100 10.82 -7.46 4.29
N PHE A 101 11.66 -6.94 3.38
CA PHE A 101 11.26 -6.79 1.98
C PHE A 101 11.02 -8.12 1.27
N ASP A 102 11.73 -9.19 1.63
CA ASP A 102 11.48 -10.53 1.08
C ASP A 102 10.11 -11.04 1.52
N THR A 103 9.78 -10.82 2.79
CA THR A 103 8.45 -11.15 3.33
C THR A 103 7.36 -10.35 2.62
N VAL A 104 7.53 -9.04 2.44
CA VAL A 104 6.59 -8.19 1.68
C VAL A 104 6.40 -8.73 0.27
N ALA A 105 7.50 -9.00 -0.45
CA ALA A 105 7.46 -9.48 -1.82
C ALA A 105 6.77 -10.85 -1.92
N GLU A 106 7.03 -11.76 -0.98
CA GLU A 106 6.42 -13.08 -0.97
C GLU A 106 4.91 -13.01 -0.70
N MET A 107 4.49 -12.22 0.28
CA MET A 107 3.08 -12.05 0.60
C MET A 107 2.31 -11.41 -0.57
N LEU A 108 2.86 -10.36 -1.17
CA LEU A 108 2.16 -9.64 -2.25
C LEU A 108 2.05 -10.43 -3.56
N LYS A 109 2.80 -11.53 -3.75
CA LYS A 109 2.51 -12.50 -4.84
C LYS A 109 1.12 -13.11 -4.73
N GLY A 110 0.56 -13.15 -3.52
CA GLY A 110 -0.79 -13.67 -3.27
C GLY A 110 -1.91 -12.74 -3.73
N VAL A 111 -1.63 -11.48 -4.09
CA VAL A 111 -2.65 -10.53 -4.54
C VAL A 111 -3.05 -10.84 -5.98
N LYS A 112 -4.36 -11.02 -6.21
CA LYS A 112 -4.96 -11.20 -7.54
C LYS A 112 -5.14 -9.85 -8.20
N THR A 113 -4.11 -9.42 -8.94
CA THR A 113 -4.12 -8.17 -9.70
C THR A 113 -3.14 -8.27 -10.87
N GLU A 114 -3.21 -7.36 -11.85
CA GLU A 114 -2.25 -7.36 -12.96
C GLU A 114 -0.86 -6.90 -12.51
N ARG A 115 -0.81 -5.95 -11.58
CA ARG A 115 0.44 -5.34 -11.10
C ARG A 115 0.28 -4.69 -9.73
N VAL A 116 1.36 -4.71 -8.94
CA VAL A 116 1.51 -3.87 -7.75
C VAL A 116 2.53 -2.76 -8.04
N PHE A 117 2.16 -1.52 -7.72
CA PHE A 117 3.04 -0.37 -7.74
C PHE A 117 3.42 0.02 -6.31
N TYR A 118 4.64 0.50 -6.13
CA TYR A 118 5.20 0.79 -4.82
C TYR A 118 5.67 2.24 -4.77
N VAL A 119 5.43 2.88 -3.64
CA VAL A 119 6.05 4.14 -3.23
C VAL A 119 6.68 3.87 -1.86
N PRO A 120 7.94 4.26 -1.60
CA PRO A 120 8.57 4.02 -0.30
C PRO A 120 8.04 5.01 0.75
N GLY A 121 8.02 4.59 2.01
CA GLY A 121 7.91 5.48 3.17
C GLY A 121 9.25 5.60 3.91
N GLU A 122 9.30 6.34 5.02
CA GLU A 122 10.55 6.57 5.75
C GLU A 122 11.15 5.26 6.30
N ASN A 123 10.32 4.29 6.64
CA ASN A 123 10.77 3.01 7.18
C ASN A 123 11.42 2.11 6.13
N ASP A 124 11.19 2.40 4.84
CA ASP A 124 11.76 1.66 3.70
C ASP A 124 13.13 2.17 3.28
N VAL A 125 13.54 3.34 3.80
CA VAL A 125 14.83 3.98 3.50
C VAL A 125 15.67 4.25 4.76
N PHE A 126 15.19 3.79 5.92
CA PHE A 126 15.74 4.09 7.24
C PHE A 126 17.19 3.64 7.45
N LEU A 127 17.51 2.40 7.10
CA LEU A 127 18.78 1.75 7.42
C LEU A 127 19.87 2.06 6.39
N ASP A 128 19.53 2.11 5.11
CA ASP A 128 20.51 2.17 4.02
C ASP A 128 20.28 3.32 3.04
N GLY A 129 19.40 4.26 3.37
CA GLY A 129 19.05 5.38 2.49
C GLY A 129 18.26 4.94 1.25
N GLY A 130 17.57 3.80 1.31
CA GLY A 130 16.71 3.31 0.24
C GLY A 130 17.43 2.45 -0.81
N LYS A 131 18.68 2.03 -0.55
CA LYS A 131 19.44 1.21 -1.49
C LYS A 131 18.74 -0.12 -1.76
N GLU A 132 18.26 -0.82 -0.73
CA GLU A 132 17.52 -2.07 -0.88
C GLU A 132 16.18 -1.84 -1.60
N TYR A 133 15.42 -0.82 -1.21
CA TYR A 133 14.16 -0.47 -1.86
C TYR A 133 14.36 -0.22 -3.37
N LEU A 134 15.34 0.61 -3.75
CA LEU A 134 15.60 0.95 -5.14
C LEU A 134 16.17 -0.23 -5.93
N ALA A 135 16.94 -1.12 -5.31
CA ALA A 135 17.39 -2.35 -5.96
C ALA A 135 16.22 -3.25 -6.39
N ARG A 136 15.12 -3.24 -5.62
CA ARG A 136 13.91 -4.03 -5.89
C ARG A 136 12.93 -3.30 -6.81
N TYR A 137 12.66 -2.04 -6.53
CA TYR A 137 11.54 -1.29 -7.12
C TYR A 137 11.96 -0.07 -7.96
N GLY A 138 13.25 0.28 -7.99
CA GLY A 138 13.77 1.43 -8.74
C GLY A 138 13.91 1.18 -10.24
N LYS A 139 13.96 -0.09 -10.70
CA LYS A 139 14.08 -0.39 -12.13
C LYS A 139 12.83 0.07 -12.91
N GLY A 140 13.04 0.89 -13.93
CA GLY A 140 11.95 1.44 -14.75
C GLY A 140 11.29 2.70 -14.18
N THR A 141 11.76 3.19 -13.03
CA THR A 141 11.36 4.47 -12.46
C THR A 141 12.22 5.61 -13.03
N VAL A 142 11.73 6.84 -12.98
CA VAL A 142 12.41 8.03 -13.49
C VAL A 142 13.75 8.19 -12.76
N GLY A 143 14.84 8.14 -13.53
CA GLY A 143 16.20 8.24 -13.00
C GLY A 143 16.61 7.10 -12.06
N GLY A 144 15.84 6.01 -11.97
CA GLY A 144 16.09 4.92 -11.03
C GLY A 144 15.84 5.30 -9.56
N LYS A 145 15.09 6.37 -9.30
CA LYS A 145 14.89 6.97 -7.97
C LYS A 145 13.53 6.66 -7.32
N GLY A 146 12.75 5.75 -7.90
CA GLY A 146 11.45 5.35 -7.36
C GLY A 146 10.26 6.13 -7.91
N TRP A 147 10.46 7.35 -8.45
CA TRP A 147 9.40 8.13 -9.10
C TRP A 147 8.87 7.42 -10.33
N GLN A 148 7.55 7.26 -10.44
CA GLN A 148 6.95 6.60 -11.59
C GLN A 148 5.62 7.21 -11.94
N SER A 149 5.30 7.17 -13.22
CA SER A 149 4.00 7.57 -13.73
C SER A 149 3.56 6.59 -14.81
N PHE A 150 2.26 6.42 -14.95
CA PHE A 150 1.69 5.55 -15.97
C PHE A 150 0.26 5.97 -16.28
N ASP A 151 -0.19 5.65 -17.49
CA ASP A 151 -1.58 5.83 -17.89
C ASP A 151 -2.33 4.52 -17.74
N HIS A 152 -3.55 4.59 -17.23
CA HIS A 152 -4.48 3.46 -17.21
C HIS A 152 -5.88 3.95 -17.58
N ARG A 153 -6.42 3.43 -18.69
CA ARG A 153 -7.78 3.73 -19.18
C ARG A 153 -8.13 5.22 -19.18
N GLY A 154 -7.20 6.06 -19.65
CA GLY A 154 -7.40 7.51 -19.77
C GLY A 154 -7.17 8.33 -18.50
N VAL A 155 -6.80 7.69 -17.38
CA VAL A 155 -6.38 8.36 -16.14
C VAL A 155 -4.86 8.26 -16.01
N HIS A 156 -4.21 9.39 -15.74
CA HIS A 156 -2.77 9.46 -15.51
C HIS A 156 -2.44 9.37 -14.02
N PHE A 157 -1.61 8.40 -13.64
CA PHE A 157 -1.17 8.17 -12.27
C PHE A 157 0.27 8.66 -12.09
N VAL A 158 0.52 9.32 -10.96
CA VAL A 158 1.86 9.81 -10.60
C VAL A 158 2.19 9.36 -9.18
N GLY A 159 3.19 8.49 -9.05
CA GLY A 159 3.79 8.05 -7.79
C GLY A 159 5.02 8.88 -7.48
N LEU A 160 4.93 9.69 -6.43
CA LEU A 160 5.98 10.61 -5.99
C LEU A 160 6.74 10.05 -4.79
N VAL A 161 8.07 10.21 -4.76
CA VAL A 161 8.94 9.75 -3.66
C VAL A 161 9.35 10.93 -2.79
N ASN A 162 8.74 11.08 -1.62
CA ASN A 162 9.08 12.16 -0.68
C ASN A 162 10.20 11.78 0.31
N VAL A 163 10.74 10.56 0.21
CA VAL A 163 11.74 9.99 1.14
C VAL A 163 12.96 9.46 0.37
N GLU A 164 13.64 10.32 -0.41
CA GLU A 164 14.82 9.88 -1.21
C GLU A 164 16.07 9.57 -0.37
N SER A 165 16.17 10.11 0.85
CA SER A 165 17.29 9.80 1.76
C SER A 165 16.91 10.11 3.19
N TYR A 166 16.97 9.10 4.07
CA TYR A 166 16.91 9.32 5.51
C TYR A 166 18.33 9.37 6.06
N LYS A 167 18.80 10.56 6.45
CA LYS A 167 19.89 10.65 7.41
C LYS A 167 19.27 10.58 8.79
N ALA A 168 19.48 9.47 9.51
CA ALA A 168 19.27 9.47 10.96
C ALA A 168 20.11 10.64 11.51
N LYS A 169 19.44 11.72 11.90
CA LYS A 169 20.12 12.81 12.60
C LYS A 169 20.64 12.17 13.88
N GLY A 170 21.96 12.04 13.97
CA GLY A 170 22.61 11.88 15.27
C GLY A 170 22.00 12.92 16.18
N LEU A 171 21.42 12.46 17.29
CA LEU A 171 21.16 13.34 18.41
C LEU A 171 22.50 14.02 18.73
N GLY A 172 22.46 15.34 18.87
CA GLY A 172 23.64 16.15 19.17
C GLY A 172 24.34 15.73 20.46
#